data_AF-A0A7J9BQZ0-F1
#
_entry.id   AF-A0A7J9BQZ0-F1
#
_cell.length_a   1.000
_cell.length_b   1.000
_cell.length_c   1.000
_cell.angle_alpha   90.00
_cell.angle_beta   90.00
_cell.angle_gamma   90.00
#
_symmetry.space_group_name_H-M   'P 1'
#
loop_
_entity.id
_entity.type
_entity.pdbx_description
1 polymer ?
#
loop_
_entity_poly.entity_id
_entity_poly.type
_entity_poly.pdbx_seq_one_letter_code
_entity_poly.pdbx_strand_id
1 'polypeptide(L)'
;WCHRIFPIQATCTLNEKELQAVVSKLVFQFVNDKRNKLAQPLKFAVGFNRRGTEESQMKTSKDASKNSDMSVLLDRNKCFGAVAAAVKGIVSDSVVDLKSPELSILVELLPLSGVPNGSLLVGVSVLPQNLVSTKPRLCINPLVCDKNGKKAS
;
A
#
# COMPACT_ATOMS: atom_id res chain seq x y z
N TRP A 1 -9.83 19.46 1.03
CA TRP A 1 -8.51 19.28 0.37
C TRP A 1 -7.85 17.95 0.71
N CYS A 2 -7.78 17.49 1.96
CA CYS A 2 -7.34 16.11 2.25
C CYS A 2 -8.54 15.18 2.50
N HIS A 3 -9.07 14.55 1.46
CA HIS A 3 -10.17 13.58 1.64
C HIS A 3 -9.65 12.24 2.16
N ARG A 4 -8.43 11.80 1.79
CA ARG A 4 -7.89 10.52 2.27
C ARG A 4 -6.37 10.61 2.40
N ILE A 5 -5.84 10.23 3.55
CA ILE A 5 -4.40 10.12 3.79
C ILE A 5 -4.13 8.69 4.23
N PHE A 6 -3.34 7.97 3.44
CA PHE A 6 -2.85 6.65 3.82
C PHE A 6 -1.39 6.77 4.28
N PRO A 7 -1.05 6.31 5.48
CA PRO A 7 0.32 6.32 5.93
C PRO A 7 1.14 5.29 5.13
N ILE A 8 2.23 5.74 4.52
CA ILE A 8 3.26 4.82 4.01
C ILE A 8 3.98 4.24 5.23
N GLN A 9 3.92 2.93 5.40
CA GLN A 9 4.51 2.24 6.56
C GLN A 9 5.96 1.82 6.33
N ALA A 10 6.32 1.55 5.08
CA ALA A 10 7.69 1.27 4.70
C ALA A 10 7.95 1.71 3.26
N THR A 11 9.22 1.92 2.92
CA THR A 11 9.67 2.15 1.55
C THR A 11 10.70 1.11 1.16
N CYS A 12 10.69 0.66 -0.08
CA CYS A 12 11.74 -0.20 -0.63
C CYS A 12 11.95 0.07 -2.11
N THR A 13 13.09 -0.39 -2.62
CA THR A 13 13.31 -0.44 -4.06
C THR A 13 12.32 -1.41 -4.71
N LEU A 14 11.82 -1.06 -5.90
CA LEU A 14 10.91 -1.91 -6.67
C LEU A 14 11.69 -3.05 -7.35
N ASN A 15 12.01 -4.06 -6.55
CA ASN A 15 12.45 -5.39 -7.00
C ASN A 15 11.68 -6.46 -6.20
N GLU A 16 11.61 -7.68 -6.72
CA GLU A 16 10.68 -8.68 -6.19
C GLU A 16 11.06 -9.11 -4.77
N LYS A 17 12.35 -9.31 -4.55
CA LYS A 17 12.91 -9.76 -3.27
C LYS A 17 12.65 -8.75 -2.15
N GLU A 18 12.96 -7.48 -2.38
CA GLU A 18 12.78 -6.41 -1.40
C GLU A 18 11.29 -6.16 -1.13
N LEU A 19 10.47 -6.15 -2.19
CA LEU A 19 9.02 -5.99 -2.05
C LEU A 19 8.41 -7.13 -1.24
N GLN A 20 8.74 -8.39 -1.55
CA GLN A 20 8.27 -9.55 -0.80
C GLN A 20 8.70 -9.49 0.66
N ALA A 21 9.96 -9.12 0.93
CA ALA A 21 10.47 -9.02 2.30
C ALA A 21 9.72 -7.96 3.12
N VAL A 22 9.53 -6.76 2.57
CA VAL A 22 8.80 -5.67 3.23
C VAL A 22 7.33 -6.02 3.44
N VAL A 23 6.66 -6.54 2.41
CA VAL A 23 5.25 -6.97 2.52
C VAL A 23 5.11 -8.06 3.57
N SER A 24 5.95 -9.10 3.53
CA SER A 24 5.92 -10.20 4.50
C SER A 24 6.05 -9.69 5.94
N LYS A 25 7.00 -8.78 6.18
CA LYS A 25 7.20 -8.15 7.49
C LYS A 25 5.95 -7.39 7.95
N LEU A 26 5.40 -6.53 7.10
CA LEU A 26 4.24 -5.70 7.46
C LEU A 26 2.98 -6.54 7.66
N VAL A 27 2.76 -7.54 6.81
CA VAL A 27 1.62 -8.47 6.92
C VAL A 27 1.73 -9.31 8.18
N PHE A 28 2.92 -9.84 8.49
CA PHE A 28 3.16 -10.58 9.73
C PHE A 28 2.84 -9.74 10.98
N GLN A 29 3.31 -8.48 11.01
CA GLN A 29 2.98 -7.55 12.09
C GLN A 29 1.47 -7.31 12.19
N PHE A 30 0.82 -7.01 11.08
CA PHE A 30 -0.63 -6.78 11.03
C PHE A 30 -1.44 -7.97 11.55
N VAL A 31 -1.09 -9.18 11.10
CA VAL A 31 -1.79 -10.42 11.48
C VAL A 31 -1.59 -10.71 12.96
N ASN A 32 -0.37 -10.53 13.50
CA ASN A 32 -0.12 -10.74 14.92
C ASN A 32 -0.88 -9.75 15.81
N ASP A 33 -0.93 -8.48 15.42
CA ASP A 33 -1.64 -7.43 16.15
C ASP A 33 -3.17 -7.66 16.15
N LYS A 34 -3.69 -8.34 15.12
CA LYS A 34 -5.14 -8.53 14.91
C LYS A 34 -5.60 -9.98 14.93
N ARG A 35 -4.78 -10.92 15.39
CA ARG A 35 -4.99 -12.37 15.25
C ARG A 35 -6.37 -12.87 15.68
N ASN A 36 -6.94 -12.29 16.73
CA ASN A 36 -8.25 -12.67 17.28
C ASN A 36 -9.47 -12.02 16.59
N LYS A 37 -9.25 -11.16 15.58
CA LYS A 37 -10.29 -10.35 14.93
C LYS A 37 -10.42 -10.59 13.42
N LEU A 38 -9.52 -11.38 12.85
CA LEU A 38 -9.50 -11.70 11.43
C LEU A 38 -10.33 -12.95 11.18
N ALA A 39 -11.14 -12.92 10.12
CA ALA A 39 -11.85 -14.09 9.65
C ALA A 39 -10.90 -15.05 8.93
N GLN A 40 -11.32 -16.31 8.85
CA GLN A 40 -10.63 -17.35 8.10
C GLN A 40 -11.58 -17.87 7.01
N PRO A 41 -11.15 -17.96 5.74
CA PRO A 41 -9.82 -17.58 5.23
C PRO A 41 -9.59 -16.05 5.25
N LEU A 42 -8.34 -15.62 5.48
CA LEU A 42 -7.99 -14.19 5.47
C LEU A 42 -8.21 -13.60 4.08
N LYS A 43 -9.12 -12.63 3.98
CA LYS A 43 -9.42 -11.93 2.73
C LYS A 43 -8.53 -10.71 2.53
N PHE A 44 -7.84 -10.63 1.40
CA PHE A 44 -6.99 -9.49 1.10
C PHE A 44 -7.18 -8.91 -0.30
N ALA A 45 -6.75 -7.66 -0.50
CA ALA A 45 -6.69 -7.01 -1.80
C ALA A 45 -5.34 -6.33 -2.00
N VAL A 46 -4.93 -6.17 -3.26
CA VAL A 46 -3.69 -5.47 -3.61
C VAL A 46 -4.02 -4.31 -4.54
N GLY A 47 -3.56 -3.11 -4.16
CA GLY A 47 -3.61 -1.91 -4.97
C GLY A 47 -2.21 -1.53 -5.44
N PHE A 48 -2.10 -1.05 -6.67
CA PHE A 48 -0.86 -0.48 -7.19
C PHE A 48 -1.16 0.90 -7.78
N ASN A 49 -0.55 1.93 -7.20
CA ASN A 49 -0.71 3.31 -7.62
C ASN A 49 0.62 3.88 -8.11
N ARG A 50 0.57 4.79 -9.08
CA ARG A 50 1.73 5.57 -9.52
C ARG A 50 1.43 7.04 -9.24
N ARG A 51 2.09 7.65 -8.25
CA ARG A 51 1.91 9.09 -8.02
C ARG A 51 2.55 9.87 -9.17
N GLY A 52 1.81 10.81 -9.77
CA GLY A 52 2.34 11.79 -10.72
C GLY A 52 2.67 11.28 -12.13
N THR A 53 2.12 10.13 -12.57
CA THR A 53 2.35 9.57 -13.92
C THR A 53 1.06 9.21 -14.67
N GLU A 54 -0.01 9.98 -14.45
CA GLU A 54 -1.31 9.79 -15.14
C GLU A 54 -1.27 10.06 -16.67
N GLU A 55 -0.20 10.65 -17.23
CA GLU A 55 -0.19 11.13 -18.63
C GLU A 55 0.96 10.61 -19.51
N SER A 56 1.41 9.37 -19.35
CA SER A 56 2.25 8.76 -20.39
C SER A 56 2.04 7.26 -20.53
N GLN A 57 0.84 6.88 -20.96
CA GLN A 57 0.68 5.77 -21.88
C GLN A 57 0.93 6.24 -23.33
N MET A 58 2.10 6.81 -23.63
CA MET A 58 2.59 6.88 -25.02
C MET A 58 4.00 7.44 -25.03
N LYS A 59 4.96 6.52 -25.09
CA LYS A 59 6.30 6.60 -25.69
C LYS A 59 7.17 5.59 -24.95
N THR A 60 6.98 4.33 -25.34
CA THR A 60 8.05 3.35 -25.37
C THR A 60 9.19 3.95 -26.19
N SER A 61 10.03 4.73 -25.52
CA SER A 61 11.33 5.12 -26.04
C SER A 61 12.17 3.87 -25.94
N LYS A 62 12.27 3.18 -27.08
CA LYS A 62 13.43 2.36 -27.46
C LYS A 62 14.68 3.07 -26.92
N ASP A 63 15.55 2.35 -26.21
CA ASP A 63 16.82 2.80 -25.61
C ASP A 63 16.80 3.00 -24.08
N ALA A 64 16.50 1.91 -23.35
CA ALA A 64 17.05 1.69 -22.02
C ALA A 64 17.25 0.19 -21.75
N SER A 65 18.02 -0.48 -22.61
CA SER A 65 18.53 -1.82 -22.32
C SER A 65 19.64 -1.73 -21.27
N LYS A 66 19.29 -1.74 -19.98
CA LYS A 66 20.23 -2.14 -18.90
C LYS A 66 19.65 -2.41 -17.51
N ASN A 67 18.34 -2.69 -17.35
CA ASN A 67 17.82 -3.29 -16.12
C ASN A 67 16.49 -4.02 -16.39
N SER A 68 16.57 -5.27 -16.85
CA SER A 68 15.43 -6.13 -17.19
C SER A 68 14.47 -6.29 -16.01
N ASP A 69 14.99 -6.41 -14.80
CA ASP A 69 14.19 -6.77 -13.62
C ASP A 69 13.33 -5.61 -13.11
N MET A 70 13.81 -4.38 -13.29
CA MET A 70 13.11 -3.18 -12.84
C MET A 70 11.97 -2.79 -13.80
N SER A 71 12.14 -3.06 -15.10
CA SER A 71 11.05 -2.93 -16.09
C SER A 71 9.95 -3.98 -15.90
N VAL A 72 10.28 -5.09 -15.25
CA VAL A 72 9.39 -6.25 -15.08
C VAL A 72 8.37 -6.02 -13.97
N LEU A 73 8.72 -5.37 -12.85
CA LEU A 73 7.75 -5.01 -11.80
C LEU A 73 6.97 -3.72 -12.04
N LEU A 74 7.31 -2.96 -13.08
CA LEU A 74 6.40 -1.96 -13.64
C LEU A 74 5.13 -2.61 -14.21
N ASP A 75 5.18 -3.91 -14.56
CA ASP A 75 3.98 -4.70 -14.81
C ASP A 75 3.25 -4.93 -13.48
N ARG A 76 2.12 -4.23 -13.36
CA ARG A 76 1.19 -4.31 -12.23
C ARG A 76 0.85 -5.75 -11.86
N ASN A 77 0.72 -6.65 -12.84
CA ASN A 77 0.35 -8.05 -12.59
C ASN A 77 1.47 -8.82 -11.89
N LYS A 78 2.74 -8.54 -12.22
CA LYS A 78 3.89 -9.17 -11.56
C LYS A 78 4.07 -8.64 -10.14
N CYS A 79 3.86 -7.35 -9.94
CA CYS A 79 3.81 -6.76 -8.61
C CYS A 79 2.72 -7.43 -7.74
N PHE A 80 1.52 -7.63 -8.30
CA PHE A 80 0.44 -8.36 -7.61
C PHE A 80 0.80 -9.80 -7.29
N GLY A 81 1.47 -10.51 -8.21
CA GLY A 81 1.99 -11.85 -7.97
C GLY A 81 2.96 -11.89 -6.79
N ALA A 82 3.94 -10.97 -6.76
CA ALA A 82 4.92 -10.88 -5.68
C ALA A 82 4.27 -10.59 -4.32
N VAL A 83 3.33 -9.65 -4.26
CA VAL A 83 2.59 -9.33 -3.02
C VAL A 83 1.74 -10.53 -2.58
N ALA A 84 1.03 -11.18 -3.50
CA ALA A 84 0.20 -12.33 -3.17
C ALA A 84 1.05 -13.51 -2.66
N ALA A 85 2.22 -13.75 -3.25
CA ALA A 85 3.17 -14.76 -2.78
C ALA A 85 3.65 -14.46 -1.35
N ALA A 86 3.99 -13.20 -1.05
CA ALA A 86 4.38 -12.78 0.29
C ALA A 86 3.25 -12.99 1.32
N VAL A 87 2.01 -12.61 0.99
CA VAL A 87 0.85 -12.81 1.88
C VAL A 87 0.60 -14.30 2.13
N LYS A 88 0.62 -15.14 1.08
CA LYS A 88 0.46 -16.60 1.21
C LYS A 88 1.57 -17.25 2.01
N GLY A 89 2.80 -16.71 1.97
CA GLY A 89 3.90 -17.19 2.79
C GLY A 89 3.71 -16.97 4.28
N ILE A 90 2.89 -15.98 4.67
CA ILE A 90 2.56 -15.69 6.09
C ILE A 90 1.25 -16.36 6.51
N VAL A 91 0.23 -16.33 5.63
CA VAL A 91 -1.11 -16.85 5.86
C VAL A 91 -1.51 -17.74 4.70
N SER A 92 -1.28 -19.06 4.86
CA SER A 92 -1.44 -20.04 3.78
C SER A 92 -2.87 -20.15 3.25
N ASP A 93 -3.87 -19.92 4.09
CA ASP A 93 -5.29 -19.94 3.75
C ASP A 93 -5.81 -18.60 3.19
N SER A 94 -4.93 -17.63 2.91
CA SER A 94 -5.34 -16.31 2.40
C SER A 94 -5.94 -16.35 0.99
N VAL A 95 -6.95 -15.51 0.75
CA VAL A 95 -7.69 -15.41 -0.52
C VAL A 95 -7.83 -13.95 -0.95
N VAL A 96 -7.74 -13.71 -2.26
CA VAL A 96 -7.95 -12.37 -2.82
C VAL A 96 -9.45 -12.06 -2.88
N ASP A 97 -9.89 -10.97 -2.24
CA ASP A 97 -11.26 -10.45 -2.27
C ASP A 97 -11.23 -8.94 -2.53
N LEU A 98 -11.67 -8.50 -3.71
CA LEU A 98 -11.69 -7.09 -4.09
C LEU A 98 -12.94 -6.34 -3.59
N LYS A 99 -13.95 -7.06 -3.09
CA LYS A 99 -15.23 -6.49 -2.66
C LYS A 99 -15.21 -6.17 -1.18
N SER A 100 -14.69 -7.08 -0.36
CA SER A 100 -14.65 -6.94 1.10
C SER A 100 -13.36 -7.50 1.72
N PRO A 101 -12.19 -6.93 1.39
CA PRO A 101 -10.93 -7.35 2.00
C PRO A 101 -10.87 -6.97 3.48
N GLU A 102 -10.35 -7.86 4.32
CA GLU A 102 -9.98 -7.56 5.70
C GLU A 102 -8.66 -6.78 5.77
N LEU A 103 -7.81 -7.05 4.78
CA LEU A 103 -6.47 -6.51 4.61
C LEU A 103 -6.30 -5.95 3.21
N SER A 104 -5.87 -4.70 3.05
CA SER A 104 -5.49 -4.15 1.75
C SER A 104 -4.03 -3.74 1.75
N ILE A 105 -3.26 -4.30 0.81
CA ILE A 105 -1.87 -3.91 0.58
C ILE A 105 -1.85 -2.90 -0.57
N LEU A 106 -1.43 -1.67 -0.29
CA LEU A 106 -1.23 -0.63 -1.28
C LEU A 106 0.27 -0.48 -1.55
N VAL A 107 0.66 -0.69 -2.80
CA VAL A 107 2.00 -0.40 -3.30
C VAL A 107 1.93 0.86 -4.15
N GLU A 108 2.78 1.82 -3.85
CA GLU A 108 2.72 3.13 -4.48
C GLU A 108 4.08 3.58 -4.98
N LEU A 109 4.20 3.84 -6.28
CA LEU A 109 5.41 4.38 -6.89
C LEU A 109 5.60 5.83 -6.45
N LEU A 110 6.76 6.12 -5.85
CA LEU A 110 7.10 7.42 -5.30
C LEU A 110 7.97 8.20 -6.32
N PRO A 111 7.53 9.39 -6.78
CA PRO A 111 8.29 10.21 -7.71
C PRO A 111 9.37 11.00 -6.97
N LEU A 112 10.43 10.31 -6.54
CA LEU A 112 11.55 10.93 -5.82
C LEU A 112 12.71 11.25 -6.76
N SER A 113 13.12 12.50 -6.78
CA SER A 113 14.37 12.94 -7.41
C SER A 113 15.57 12.62 -6.51
N GLY A 114 16.74 12.38 -7.11
CA GLY A 114 17.99 12.16 -6.36
C GLY A 114 18.19 10.73 -5.83
N VAL A 115 17.31 9.78 -6.19
CA VAL A 115 17.54 8.36 -5.90
C VAL A 115 18.67 7.83 -6.80
N PRO A 116 19.73 7.20 -6.24
CA PRO A 116 20.83 6.66 -7.03
C PRO A 116 20.37 5.63 -8.07
N ASN A 117 21.05 5.63 -9.21
CA ASN A 117 20.99 4.57 -10.24
C ASN A 117 19.64 4.38 -10.95
N GLY A 118 18.75 5.37 -10.95
CA GLY A 118 17.44 5.24 -11.62
C GLY A 118 16.54 4.19 -10.97
N SER A 119 16.85 3.80 -9.74
CA SER A 119 16.06 2.82 -8.98
C SER A 119 14.68 3.39 -8.67
N LEU A 120 13.64 2.59 -8.92
CA LEU A 120 12.29 2.97 -8.54
C LEU A 120 12.06 2.68 -7.06
N LEU A 121 11.53 3.67 -6.33
CA LEU A 121 11.14 3.50 -4.93
C LEU A 121 9.63 3.37 -4.84
N VAL A 122 9.17 2.42 -4.04
CA VAL A 122 7.77 2.26 -3.70
C VAL A 122 7.54 2.46 -2.21
N GLY A 123 6.43 3.10 -1.88
CA GLY A 123 5.83 3.06 -0.56
C GLY A 123 4.90 1.87 -0.46
N VAL A 124 4.97 1.14 0.65
CA VAL A 124 4.09 0.00 0.96
C VAL A 124 3.25 0.34 2.18
N SER A 125 1.95 0.11 2.06
CA SER A 125 0.97 0.28 3.14
C SER A 125 0.10 -0.98 3.25
N VAL A 126 -0.07 -1.48 4.46
CA VAL A 126 -0.90 -2.61 4.87
C VAL A 126 -2.04 -2.05 5.73
N LEU A 127 -3.22 -1.94 5.12
CA LEU A 127 -4.36 -1.19 5.64
C LEU A 127 -5.48 -2.15 6.10
N PRO A 128 -6.06 -1.95 7.28
CA PRO A 128 -7.23 -2.71 7.71
C PRO A 128 -8.49 -2.29 6.93
N GLN A 129 -9.47 -3.20 6.86
CA GLN A 129 -10.75 -3.00 6.18
C GLN A 129 -11.41 -1.65 6.48
N ASN A 130 -11.43 -1.21 7.74
CA ASN A 130 -12.09 0.03 8.13
C ASN A 130 -11.44 1.28 7.51
N LEU A 131 -10.15 1.26 7.18
CA LEU A 131 -9.52 2.35 6.43
C LEU A 131 -9.85 2.32 4.94
N VAL A 132 -10.34 1.19 4.43
CA VAL A 132 -10.60 0.93 3.01
C VAL A 132 -12.08 1.13 2.66
N SER A 133 -12.99 0.64 3.51
CA SER A 133 -14.43 0.59 3.29
C SER A 133 -15.20 1.82 3.77
N THR A 134 -14.61 2.62 4.67
CA THR A 134 -15.30 3.80 5.21
C THR A 134 -15.24 4.98 4.27
N LYS A 135 -16.34 5.76 4.20
CA LYS A 135 -16.30 7.06 3.54
C LYS A 135 -15.26 7.93 4.26
N PRO A 136 -14.40 8.65 3.52
CA PRO A 136 -13.40 9.50 4.13
C PRO A 136 -14.04 10.51 5.08
N ARG A 137 -13.68 10.44 6.37
CA ARG A 137 -14.02 11.44 7.39
C ARG A 137 -12.73 11.88 8.07
N LEU A 138 -12.11 12.93 7.55
CA LEU A 138 -11.02 13.60 8.25
C LEU A 138 -11.65 14.54 9.28
N CYS A 139 -11.70 14.10 10.54
CA CYS A 139 -12.12 14.95 11.65
C CYS A 139 -10.87 15.56 12.28
N ILE A 140 -10.70 16.87 12.13
CA ILE A 140 -9.67 17.62 12.87
C ILE A 140 -10.30 18.01 14.20
N ASN A 141 -9.85 17.36 15.27
CA ASN A 141 -10.25 17.73 16.63
C ASN A 141 -9.18 18.68 17.21
N PRO A 142 -9.57 19.75 17.91
CA PRO A 142 -8.62 20.59 18.63
C PRO A 142 -7.92 19.77 19.73
N LEU A 143 -6.61 20.00 19.92
CA LEU A 143 -5.81 19.32 20.93
C LEU A 143 -6.24 19.64 22.37
N VAL A 144 -6.95 20.76 22.55
CA VAL A 144 -7.53 21.19 23.82
C VAL A 144 -9.01 21.48 23.58
N CYS A 145 -9.87 20.83 24.35
CA CYS A 145 -11.26 21.24 24.46
C CYS A 145 -11.29 22.46 25.40
N ASP A 146 -11.67 23.63 24.90
CA ASP A 146 -11.95 24.78 25.76
C ASP A 146 -13.04 24.37 26.75
N LYS A 147 -12.66 24.16 28.01
CA LYS A 147 -13.58 23.80 29.11
C LYS A 147 -14.56 24.92 29.47
N ASN A 148 -14.63 26.00 28.70
CA ASN A 148 -15.44 27.18 28.99
C ASN A 148 -16.41 27.53 27.85
N GLY A 149 -17.22 26.55 27.42
CA GLY A 149 -18.45 26.83 26.68
C GLY A 149 -19.64 26.88 27.64
N LYS A 150 -19.87 28.02 28.29
CA LYS A 150 -21.17 28.29 28.93
C LYS A 150 -22.26 28.10 27.86
N LYS A 151 -23.28 27.30 28.17
CA LYS A 151 -24.54 27.29 27.41
C LYS A 151 -25.06 28.74 27.38
N ALA A 152 -25.08 29.34 26.20
CA ALA A 152 -25.99 30.46 25.96
C ALA A 152 -27.36 29.84 25.67
N SER A 153 -28.34 30.30 26.45
CA SER A 153 -29.75 29.93 26.41
C SER A 153 -30.42 30.31 25.11
#